data_AF-A0A2E7F6R8-F1
#
_entry.id   AF-A0A2E7F6R8-F1
#
_cell.length_a   1.000
_cell.length_b   1.000
_cell.length_c   1.000
_cell.angle_alpha   90.00
_cell.angle_beta   90.00
_cell.angle_gamma   90.00
#
_symmetry.space_group_name_H-M   'P 1'
#
loop_
_entity.id
_entity.type
_entity.pdbx_description
1 polymer ?
#
loop_
_entity_poly.entity_id
_entity_poly.type
_entity_poly.pdbx_seq_one_letter_code
_entity_poly.pdbx_strand_id
1 'polypeptide(L)'
;MPQAIWHNAVIAESDDIEMVEGNAYFPIASVKMEHLHESTATVPTYCHWKGIDYYYDVSVDGDVNAGAAWTYRTPYTVSRVITDHIAFWNGVEVLGAPAGTGLVEPLPSLRDGRIGWEALCWLIRHGDQDAYAEEEITATTDLAPAELPVAWAHNDVQRYATRYEWALEGSDGVPLLIVSTGPDPTKQS
;
A
#
# COMPACT_ATOMS: atom_id res chain seq x y z
N MET A 1 -6.06 13.08 -23.61
CA MET A 1 -4.80 12.55 -23.10
C MET A 1 -4.58 13.00 -21.67
N PRO A 2 -4.68 12.06 -20.72
CA PRO A 2 -4.24 12.25 -19.34
C PRO A 2 -2.81 12.77 -19.24
N GLN A 3 -2.56 13.67 -18.29
CA GLN A 3 -1.23 14.23 -17.99
C GLN A 3 -0.99 14.30 -16.48
N ALA A 4 0.23 13.99 -16.05
CA ALA A 4 0.73 14.29 -14.71
C ALA A 4 1.64 15.52 -14.77
N ILE A 5 1.31 16.58 -14.03
CA ILE A 5 1.94 17.89 -14.12
C ILE A 5 2.41 18.33 -12.73
N TRP A 6 3.65 18.80 -12.65
CA TRP A 6 4.17 19.44 -11.45
C TRP A 6 5.01 20.65 -11.81
N HIS A 7 4.79 21.77 -11.12
CA HIS A 7 5.47 23.05 -11.40
C HIS A 7 5.40 23.46 -12.89
N ASN A 8 4.24 23.29 -13.54
CA ASN A 8 4.00 23.51 -14.97
C ASN A 8 4.79 22.61 -15.93
N ALA A 9 5.58 21.65 -15.44
CA ALA A 9 6.23 20.63 -16.26
C ALA A 9 5.34 19.39 -16.37
N VAL A 10 5.15 18.90 -17.60
CA VAL A 10 4.48 17.62 -17.86
C VAL A 10 5.48 16.49 -17.58
N ILE A 11 5.23 15.72 -16.52
CA ILE A 11 6.06 14.61 -16.06
C ILE A 11 5.70 13.31 -16.78
N ALA A 12 4.42 13.09 -17.04
CA ALA A 12 3.92 11.95 -17.80
C ALA A 12 2.70 12.34 -18.62
N GLU A 13 2.51 11.70 -19.77
CA GLU A 13 1.36 11.92 -20.65
C GLU A 13 1.08 10.65 -21.46
N SER A 14 -0.14 10.10 -21.37
CA SER A 14 -0.53 8.89 -22.11
C SER A 14 -2.04 8.75 -22.18
N ASP A 15 -2.57 8.23 -23.30
CA ASP A 15 -3.95 7.75 -23.41
C ASP A 15 -4.09 6.28 -22.97
N ASP A 16 -2.97 5.55 -22.85
CA ASP A 16 -2.89 4.18 -22.36
C ASP A 16 -2.50 4.25 -20.89
N ILE A 17 -3.48 4.43 -20.00
CA ILE A 17 -3.28 4.47 -18.55
C ILE A 17 -4.20 3.47 -17.87
N GLU A 18 -3.76 2.96 -16.74
CA GLU A 18 -4.57 2.10 -15.89
C GLU A 18 -5.10 2.88 -14.69
N MET A 19 -6.40 2.73 -14.41
CA MET A 19 -7.01 3.33 -13.24
C MET A 19 -7.08 2.28 -12.12
N VAL A 20 -6.51 2.58 -10.95
CA VAL A 20 -6.56 1.69 -9.78
C VAL A 20 -6.80 2.47 -8.48
N GLU A 21 -7.89 2.14 -7.77
CA GLU A 21 -8.38 2.86 -6.59
C GLU A 21 -8.48 4.38 -6.81
N GLY A 22 -8.82 4.79 -8.04
CA GLY A 22 -8.93 6.19 -8.44
C GLY A 22 -7.61 6.88 -8.80
N ASN A 23 -6.48 6.18 -8.71
CA ASN A 23 -5.18 6.69 -9.15
C ASN A 23 -4.93 6.33 -10.61
N ALA A 24 -4.38 7.27 -11.38
CA ALA A 24 -3.92 7.03 -12.73
C ALA A 24 -2.48 6.49 -12.71
N TYR A 25 -2.29 5.31 -13.28
CA TYR A 25 -1.00 4.68 -13.48
C TYR A 25 -0.59 4.87 -14.95
N PHE A 26 0.50 5.58 -15.16
CA PHE A 26 1.08 5.85 -16.47
C PHE A 26 2.15 4.78 -16.80
N PRO A 27 2.17 4.21 -18.02
CA PRO A 27 3.24 3.33 -18.43
C PRO A 27 4.59 4.02 -18.27
N ILE A 28 5.61 3.32 -17.77
CA ILE A 28 6.94 3.92 -17.54
C ILE A 28 7.52 4.54 -18.82
N ALA A 29 7.18 3.98 -19.99
CA ALA A 29 7.60 4.51 -21.29
C ALA A 29 6.99 5.88 -21.64
N SER A 30 5.88 6.27 -21.01
CA SER A 30 5.25 7.58 -21.18
C SER A 30 5.65 8.60 -20.11
N VAL A 31 6.57 8.22 -19.21
CA VAL A 31 7.08 9.07 -18.14
C VAL A 31 8.42 9.65 -18.56
N LYS A 32 8.59 10.96 -18.38
CA LYS A 32 9.86 11.65 -18.59
C LYS A 32 10.78 11.38 -17.42
N MET A 33 11.55 10.29 -17.53
CA MET A 33 12.43 9.82 -16.47
C MET A 33 13.52 10.85 -16.07
N GLU A 34 13.80 11.87 -16.89
CA GLU A 34 14.67 12.98 -16.47
C GLU A 34 14.16 13.75 -15.24
N HIS A 35 12.86 13.68 -14.96
CA HIS A 35 12.24 14.31 -13.79
C HIS A 35 12.15 13.38 -12.58
N LEU A 36 12.51 12.10 -12.70
CA LEU A 36 12.35 11.11 -11.63
C LEU A 36 13.70 10.62 -11.12
N HIS A 37 13.83 10.57 -9.79
CA HIS A 37 14.97 9.96 -9.10
C HIS A 37 14.47 8.98 -8.07
N GLU A 38 15.13 7.83 -7.90
CA GLU A 38 14.74 6.90 -6.83
C GLU A 38 14.80 7.62 -5.48
N SER A 39 13.71 7.55 -4.72
CA SER A 39 13.65 8.22 -3.42
C SER A 39 14.56 7.49 -2.44
N THR A 40 15.42 8.26 -1.76
CA THR A 40 16.26 7.74 -0.67
C THR A 40 15.68 8.05 0.71
N ALA A 41 14.78 9.04 0.79
CA ALA A 41 14.14 9.48 2.02
C ALA A 41 12.77 8.80 2.25
N THR A 42 12.10 8.36 1.19
CA THR A 42 10.80 7.69 1.30
C THR A 42 10.99 6.18 1.21
N VAL A 43 10.65 5.48 2.29
CA VAL A 43 10.79 4.03 2.35
C VAL A 43 9.67 3.33 1.56
N PRO A 44 9.97 2.20 0.90
CA PRO A 44 8.94 1.30 0.34
C PRO A 44 7.87 0.94 1.37
N THR A 45 6.63 0.80 0.91
CA THR A 45 5.49 0.40 1.74
C THR A 45 4.75 -0.80 1.18
N TYR A 46 4.14 -1.56 2.08
CA TYR A 46 3.41 -2.78 1.73
C TYR A 46 1.90 -2.56 1.53
N CYS A 47 1.36 -3.06 0.43
CA CYS A 47 -0.08 -3.19 0.20
C CYS A 47 -0.48 -4.67 0.15
N HIS A 48 -1.33 -5.11 1.07
CA HIS A 48 -1.82 -6.50 1.19
C HIS A 48 -2.38 -7.10 -0.11
N TRP A 49 -2.87 -6.29 -1.06
CA TRP A 49 -3.39 -6.79 -2.34
C TRP A 49 -2.60 -6.37 -3.58
N LYS A 50 -1.70 -5.38 -3.49
CA LYS A 50 -0.87 -4.93 -4.63
C LYS A 50 0.60 -5.35 -4.55
N GLY A 51 1.14 -5.57 -3.36
CA GLY A 51 2.57 -5.85 -3.13
C GLY A 51 3.33 -4.67 -2.52
N ILE A 52 4.64 -4.63 -2.71
CA ILE A 52 5.52 -3.55 -2.21
C ILE A 52 5.64 -2.45 -3.27
N ASP A 53 5.39 -1.21 -2.88
CA ASP A 53 5.64 -0.04 -3.71
C ASP A 53 7.05 0.52 -3.52
N TYR A 54 7.52 1.27 -4.52
CA TYR A 54 8.77 1.99 -4.50
C TYR A 54 8.51 3.42 -4.96
N TYR A 55 9.16 4.38 -4.30
CA TYR A 55 8.93 5.79 -4.55
C TYR A 55 10.02 6.42 -5.41
N TYR A 56 9.62 7.42 -6.19
CA TYR A 56 10.50 8.35 -6.87
C TYR A 56 10.24 9.77 -6.34
N ASP A 57 11.31 10.53 -6.20
CA ASP A 57 11.25 11.98 -6.05
C ASP A 57 11.04 12.60 -7.43
N VAL A 58 10.20 13.63 -7.52
CA VAL A 58 9.97 14.39 -8.76
C VAL A 58 10.74 15.70 -8.70
N SER A 59 11.55 15.98 -9.71
CA SER A 59 12.42 17.16 -9.76
C SER A 59 12.14 18.03 -11.00
N VAL A 60 11.87 19.31 -10.77
CA VAL A 60 11.61 20.31 -11.83
C VAL A 60 12.26 21.63 -11.41
N ASP A 61 13.04 22.23 -12.31
CA ASP A 61 13.68 23.54 -12.14
C ASP A 61 14.51 23.71 -10.83
N GLY A 62 15.04 22.60 -10.31
CA GLY A 62 15.86 22.57 -9.09
C GLY A 62 15.07 22.31 -7.81
N ASP A 63 13.74 22.35 -7.86
CA ASP A 63 12.88 21.94 -6.75
C ASP A 63 12.67 20.42 -6.77
N VAL A 64 12.52 19.82 -5.58
CA VAL A 64 12.35 18.38 -5.38
C VAL A 64 11.09 18.10 -4.58
N ASN A 65 10.19 17.28 -5.13
CA ASN A 65 9.02 16.75 -4.46
C ASN A 65 9.29 15.31 -4.03
N ALA A 66 9.67 15.14 -2.76
CA ALA A 66 10.06 13.85 -2.22
C ALA A 66 8.89 12.85 -2.24
N GLY A 67 9.16 11.64 -2.75
CA GLY A 67 8.22 10.53 -2.79
C GLY A 67 6.95 10.78 -3.60
N ALA A 68 6.94 11.77 -4.51
CA ALA A 68 5.73 12.23 -5.20
C ALA A 68 5.27 11.33 -6.36
N ALA A 69 6.01 10.27 -6.66
CA ALA A 69 5.60 9.23 -7.57
C ALA A 69 5.89 7.85 -6.97
N TRP A 70 5.10 6.83 -7.33
CA TRP A 70 5.33 5.47 -6.87
C TRP A 70 5.03 4.43 -7.95
N THR A 71 5.62 3.25 -7.79
CA THR A 71 5.43 2.11 -8.68
C THR A 71 5.40 0.80 -7.90
N TYR A 72 4.66 -0.18 -8.41
CA TYR A 72 4.78 -1.57 -7.99
C TYR A 72 5.63 -2.32 -9.01
N ARG A 73 6.89 -2.62 -8.66
CA ARG A 73 7.83 -3.32 -9.57
C ARG A 73 7.45 -4.79 -9.78
N THR A 74 6.86 -5.40 -8.75
CA THR A 74 6.44 -6.80 -8.75
C THR A 74 5.03 -6.90 -8.16
N PRO A 75 4.02 -6.31 -8.83
CA PRO A 75 2.67 -6.30 -8.30
C PRO A 75 2.11 -7.73 -8.25
N TYR A 76 1.22 -7.97 -7.30
CA TYR A 76 0.54 -9.25 -7.20
C TYR A 76 -0.36 -9.53 -8.41
N THR A 77 -0.75 -10.80 -8.58
CA THR A 77 -1.47 -11.26 -9.78
C THR A 77 -2.76 -10.48 -10.04
N VAL A 78 -3.49 -10.15 -8.98
CA VAL A 78 -4.74 -9.37 -9.05
C VAL A 78 -4.54 -7.91 -9.46
N SER A 79 -3.32 -7.38 -9.36
CA SER A 79 -2.96 -6.01 -9.72
C SER A 79 -1.86 -5.95 -10.79
N ARG A 80 -1.69 -6.99 -11.62
CA ARG A 80 -0.67 -7.04 -12.68
C ARG A 80 -0.85 -5.98 -13.78
N VAL A 81 -2.04 -5.39 -13.89
CA VAL A 81 -2.31 -4.35 -14.90
C VAL A 81 -1.37 -3.15 -14.74
N ILE A 82 -0.90 -2.88 -13.51
CA ILE A 82 0.02 -1.77 -13.20
C ILE A 82 1.51 -2.19 -13.16
N THR A 83 1.87 -3.36 -13.70
CA THR A 83 3.28 -3.70 -13.91
C THR A 83 3.92 -2.69 -14.86
N ASP A 84 5.11 -2.20 -14.53
CA ASP A 84 5.83 -1.17 -15.31
C ASP A 84 5.06 0.15 -15.45
N HIS A 85 4.24 0.50 -14.46
CA HIS A 85 3.54 1.78 -14.40
C HIS A 85 3.94 2.62 -13.18
N ILE A 86 3.75 3.94 -13.30
CA ILE A 86 4.03 4.93 -12.26
C ILE A 86 2.77 5.77 -12.03
N ALA A 87 2.41 5.95 -10.76
CA ALA A 87 1.36 6.86 -10.34
C ALA A 87 1.94 8.06 -9.57
N PHE A 88 1.17 9.14 -9.46
CA PHE A 88 1.62 10.42 -8.92
C PHE A 88 0.63 10.99 -7.89
N TRP A 89 1.16 11.69 -6.88
CA TRP A 89 0.41 12.31 -5.78
C TRP A 89 1.21 13.49 -5.20
N ASN A 90 0.92 13.87 -3.95
CA ASN A 90 1.67 14.87 -3.19
C ASN A 90 1.81 16.22 -3.94
N GLY A 91 0.72 16.70 -4.53
CA GLY A 91 0.68 17.96 -5.27
C GLY A 91 1.04 17.87 -6.76
N VAL A 92 1.40 16.69 -7.28
CA VAL A 92 1.41 16.45 -8.73
C VAL A 92 -0.05 16.38 -9.22
N GLU A 93 -0.41 17.25 -10.15
CA GLU A 93 -1.77 17.32 -10.70
C GLU A 93 -1.94 16.31 -11.83
N VAL A 94 -2.93 15.42 -11.71
CA VAL A 94 -3.33 14.51 -12.78
C VAL A 94 -4.57 15.05 -13.47
N LEU A 95 -4.41 15.53 -14.70
CA LEU A 95 -5.49 16.11 -15.51
C LEU A 95 -5.93 15.14 -16.59
N GLY A 96 -7.23 15.15 -16.93
CA GLY A 96 -7.77 14.40 -18.06
C GLY A 96 -7.85 12.88 -17.90
N ALA A 97 -7.55 12.34 -16.71
CA ALA A 97 -7.77 10.94 -16.39
C ALA A 97 -9.28 10.58 -16.44
N PRO A 98 -9.66 9.36 -16.85
CA PRO A 98 -11.04 8.90 -16.80
C PRO A 98 -11.61 9.00 -15.39
N ALA A 99 -12.89 9.38 -15.28
CA ALA A 99 -13.58 9.37 -14.00
C ALA A 99 -13.82 7.93 -13.50
N GLY A 100 -13.73 7.74 -12.19
CA GLY A 100 -14.01 6.46 -11.53
C GLY A 100 -12.78 5.86 -10.86
N THR A 101 -12.99 4.74 -10.16
CA THR A 101 -11.95 4.08 -9.37
C THR A 101 -11.08 3.13 -10.20
N GLY A 102 -11.54 2.72 -11.38
CA GLY A 102 -10.91 1.65 -12.14
C GLY A 102 -10.89 0.33 -11.35
N LEU A 103 -9.79 -0.41 -11.45
CA LEU A 103 -9.57 -1.63 -10.67
C LEU A 103 -9.51 -1.30 -9.17
N VAL A 104 -10.22 -2.08 -8.37
CA VAL A 104 -10.19 -2.00 -6.91
C VAL A 104 -9.82 -3.36 -6.35
N GLU A 105 -9.48 -3.40 -5.06
CA GLU A 105 -9.26 -4.65 -4.34
C GLU A 105 -10.45 -5.60 -4.57
N PRO A 106 -10.21 -6.88 -4.93
CA PRO A 106 -11.28 -7.85 -5.08
C PRO A 106 -11.97 -8.13 -3.74
N LEU A 107 -13.28 -8.36 -3.78
CA LEU A 107 -14.07 -8.82 -2.63
C LEU A 107 -14.56 -10.26 -2.88
N PRO A 108 -14.28 -11.23 -1.98
CA PRO A 108 -13.50 -11.08 -0.75
C PRO A 108 -12.02 -10.78 -1.02
N SER A 109 -11.38 -10.06 -0.11
CA SER A 109 -9.93 -9.85 -0.17
C SER A 109 -9.21 -11.17 -0.09
N LEU A 110 -8.20 -11.34 -0.95
CA LEU A 110 -7.41 -12.56 -0.97
C LEU A 110 -6.23 -12.42 0.00
N ARG A 111 -5.96 -13.43 0.82
CA ARG A 111 -4.66 -13.60 1.50
C ARG A 111 -3.59 -14.14 0.54
N ASP A 112 -3.98 -14.82 -0.55
CA ASP A 112 -3.13 -15.28 -1.67
C ASP A 112 -1.79 -15.92 -1.22
N GLY A 113 -1.83 -16.74 -0.17
CA GLY A 113 -0.67 -17.48 0.32
C GLY A 113 0.40 -16.65 1.03
N ARG A 114 0.15 -15.35 1.30
CA ARG A 114 1.00 -14.52 2.15
C ARG A 114 1.08 -15.12 3.55
N ILE A 115 2.24 -15.00 4.18
CA ILE A 115 2.55 -15.53 5.52
C ILE A 115 3.26 -14.46 6.36
N GLY A 116 3.51 -14.75 7.63
CA GLY A 116 4.29 -13.89 8.49
C GLY A 116 3.63 -12.52 8.70
N TRP A 117 4.46 -11.48 8.72
CA TRP A 117 4.04 -10.10 8.89
C TRP A 117 3.14 -9.59 7.74
N GLU A 118 3.27 -10.11 6.52
CA GLU A 118 2.40 -9.76 5.39
C GLU A 118 0.96 -10.24 5.62
N ALA A 119 0.82 -11.48 6.09
CA ALA A 119 -0.48 -12.03 6.47
C ALA A 119 -1.07 -11.34 7.70
N LEU A 120 -0.22 -10.88 8.63
CA LEU A 120 -0.65 -10.10 9.78
C LEU A 120 -1.24 -8.74 9.35
N CYS A 121 -0.64 -8.04 8.37
CA CYS A 121 -1.25 -6.85 7.77
C CYS A 121 -2.63 -7.15 7.16
N TRP A 122 -2.79 -8.31 6.51
CA TRP A 122 -4.07 -8.73 5.96
C TRP A 122 -5.12 -8.99 7.06
N LEU A 123 -4.76 -9.71 8.12
CA LEU A 123 -5.62 -9.98 9.28
C LEU A 123 -6.07 -8.69 9.96
N ILE A 124 -5.16 -7.73 10.16
CA ILE A 124 -5.47 -6.42 10.77
C ILE A 124 -6.52 -5.64 9.95
N ARG A 125 -6.48 -5.73 8.62
CA ARG A 125 -7.41 -4.98 7.75
C ARG A 125 -8.75 -5.69 7.57
N HIS A 126 -8.74 -7.02 7.45
CA HIS A 126 -9.88 -7.80 6.97
C HIS A 126 -10.44 -8.75 8.03
N GLY A 127 -9.84 -8.78 9.22
CA GLY A 127 -10.37 -9.52 10.34
C GLY A 127 -11.79 -9.07 10.69
N ASP A 128 -12.65 -10.03 11.00
CA ASP A 128 -14.06 -9.80 11.34
C ASP A 128 -14.33 -9.79 12.86
N GLN A 129 -13.38 -10.25 13.67
CA GLN A 129 -13.41 -10.22 15.13
C GLN A 129 -12.82 -8.95 15.73
N ASP A 130 -13.19 -8.64 16.97
CA ASP A 130 -12.63 -7.50 17.72
C ASP A 130 -11.33 -7.87 18.47
N ALA A 131 -10.99 -9.16 18.56
CA ALA A 131 -9.75 -9.65 19.14
C ALA A 131 -9.39 -11.01 18.54
N TYR A 132 -8.08 -11.31 18.42
CA TYR A 132 -7.59 -12.63 18.01
C TYR A 132 -6.57 -13.16 19.00
N ALA A 133 -6.73 -14.41 19.41
CA ALA A 133 -5.77 -15.13 20.24
C ALA A 133 -4.60 -15.70 19.43
N GLU A 134 -3.52 -16.08 20.10
CA GLU A 134 -2.31 -16.64 19.49
C GLU A 134 -2.59 -17.77 18.49
N GLU A 135 -3.53 -18.67 18.80
CA GLU A 135 -3.90 -19.79 17.92
C GLU A 135 -4.56 -19.31 16.62
N GLU A 136 -5.43 -18.31 16.69
CA GLU A 136 -6.12 -17.73 15.52
C GLU A 136 -5.17 -16.90 14.67
N ILE A 137 -4.28 -16.14 15.33
CA ILE A 137 -3.20 -15.42 14.66
C ILE A 137 -2.30 -16.42 13.94
N THR A 138 -1.87 -17.48 14.61
CA THR A 138 -1.01 -18.54 14.01
C THR A 138 -1.71 -19.19 12.82
N ALA A 139 -2.99 -19.57 12.97
CA ALA A 139 -3.76 -20.23 11.92
C ALA A 139 -3.94 -19.34 10.68
N THR A 140 -4.00 -18.02 10.85
CA THR A 140 -4.21 -17.07 9.73
C THR A 140 -2.89 -16.62 9.09
N THR A 141 -1.85 -16.47 9.91
CA THR A 141 -0.61 -15.79 9.51
C THR A 141 0.59 -16.73 9.34
N ASP A 142 0.49 -17.96 9.81
CA ASP A 142 1.61 -18.90 9.88
C ASP A 142 2.78 -18.40 10.77
N LEU A 143 2.55 -17.39 11.62
CA LEU A 143 3.50 -16.93 12.65
C LEU A 143 3.42 -17.83 13.88
N ALA A 144 4.57 -18.28 14.39
CA ALA A 144 4.60 -18.85 15.74
C ALA A 144 4.34 -17.74 16.77
N PRO A 145 3.74 -18.04 17.94
CA PRO A 145 3.49 -17.05 18.99
C PRO A 145 4.75 -16.26 19.41
N ALA A 146 5.91 -16.93 19.44
CA ALA A 146 7.19 -16.30 19.78
C ALA A 146 7.70 -15.31 18.72
N GLU A 147 7.22 -15.39 17.47
CA GLU A 147 7.60 -14.51 16.36
C GLU A 147 6.69 -13.27 16.28
N LEU A 148 5.51 -13.34 16.90
CA LEU A 148 4.50 -12.28 16.85
C LEU A 148 5.03 -10.92 17.32
N PRO A 149 5.79 -10.77 18.42
CA PRO A 149 6.33 -9.46 18.81
C PRO A 149 7.26 -8.86 17.76
N VAL A 150 8.05 -9.68 17.07
CA VAL A 150 8.96 -9.23 16.01
C VAL A 150 8.18 -8.84 14.76
N ALA A 151 7.20 -9.65 14.36
CA ALA A 151 6.30 -9.34 13.24
C ALA A 151 5.48 -8.07 13.51
N TRP A 152 4.99 -7.91 14.74
CA TRP A 152 4.26 -6.72 15.18
C TRP A 152 5.13 -5.46 15.06
N ALA A 153 6.40 -5.53 15.44
CA ALA A 153 7.34 -4.42 15.33
C ALA A 153 7.72 -4.04 13.88
N HIS A 154 7.28 -4.80 12.87
CA HIS A 154 7.51 -4.44 11.47
C HIS A 154 6.80 -3.13 11.11
N ASN A 155 7.48 -2.24 10.37
CA ASN A 155 6.97 -0.90 10.04
C ASN A 155 5.61 -0.94 9.34
N ASP A 156 5.42 -1.85 8.38
CA ASP A 156 4.12 -1.98 7.71
C ASP A 156 3.04 -2.53 8.63
N VAL A 157 3.36 -3.45 9.55
CA VAL A 157 2.38 -3.95 10.52
C VAL A 157 1.95 -2.82 11.45
N GLN A 158 2.89 -2.02 11.95
CA GLN A 158 2.58 -0.83 12.75
C GLN A 158 1.74 0.19 11.97
N ARG A 159 2.01 0.38 10.67
CA ARG A 159 1.22 1.27 9.81
C ARG A 159 -0.22 0.77 9.64
N TYR A 160 -0.42 -0.53 9.44
CA TYR A 160 -1.75 -1.14 9.39
C TYR A 160 -2.44 -1.06 10.74
N ALA A 161 -1.76 -1.46 11.82
CA ALA A 161 -2.30 -1.43 13.18
C ALA A 161 -2.75 -0.01 13.56
N THR A 162 -1.96 1.01 13.27
CA THR A 162 -2.34 2.41 13.51
C THR A 162 -3.55 2.82 12.67
N ARG A 163 -3.56 2.47 11.37
CA ARG A 163 -4.63 2.87 10.44
C ARG A 163 -5.97 2.20 10.75
N TYR A 164 -5.94 0.96 11.19
CA TYR A 164 -7.13 0.14 11.47
C TYR A 164 -7.40 0.00 12.97
N GLU A 165 -6.70 0.77 13.81
CA GLU A 165 -6.89 0.87 15.26
C GLU A 165 -6.73 -0.47 16.00
N TRP A 166 -5.64 -1.20 15.75
CA TRP A 166 -5.28 -2.42 16.46
C TRP A 166 -4.11 -2.23 17.41
N ALA A 167 -4.12 -2.94 18.54
CA ALA A 167 -3.02 -3.03 19.49
C ALA A 167 -2.62 -4.49 19.74
N LEU A 168 -1.35 -4.69 20.12
CA LEU A 168 -0.86 -5.96 20.67
C LEU A 168 -0.88 -5.85 22.19
N GLU A 169 -1.62 -6.73 22.83
CA GLU A 169 -1.67 -6.91 24.28
C GLU A 169 -1.03 -8.24 24.68
N GLY A 170 -0.70 -8.36 25.97
CA GLY A 170 0.03 -9.50 26.52
C GLY A 170 1.48 -9.17 26.85
N SER A 171 2.13 -10.07 27.58
CA SER A 171 3.50 -9.91 28.08
C SER A 171 4.03 -11.26 28.58
N ASP A 172 5.25 -11.32 29.13
CA ASP A 172 5.81 -12.54 29.69
C ASP A 172 4.84 -13.24 30.68
N GLY A 173 4.32 -14.41 30.28
CA GLY A 173 3.37 -15.19 31.06
C GLY A 173 1.88 -14.85 30.85
N VAL A 174 1.57 -13.87 29.99
CA VAL A 174 0.22 -13.52 29.54
C VAL A 174 0.12 -13.77 28.03
N PRO A 175 -0.82 -14.60 27.54
CA PRO A 175 -0.96 -14.86 26.11
C PRO A 175 -1.08 -13.57 25.30
N LEU A 176 -0.40 -13.53 24.14
CA LEU A 176 -0.46 -12.41 23.22
C LEU A 176 -1.80 -12.37 22.50
N LEU A 177 -2.35 -11.16 22.37
CA LEU A 177 -3.63 -10.89 21.74
C LEU A 177 -3.47 -9.67 20.83
N ILE A 178 -4.02 -9.73 19.62
CA ILE A 178 -4.27 -8.50 18.87
C ILE A 178 -5.72 -8.08 19.14
N VAL A 179 -5.93 -6.83 19.50
CA VAL A 179 -7.24 -6.30 19.90
C VAL A 179 -7.56 -5.03 19.13
N SER A 180 -8.81 -4.88 18.72
CA SER A 180 -9.33 -3.64 18.18
C SER A 180 -9.49 -2.61 19.30
N THR A 181 -9.03 -1.39 19.05
CA THR A 181 -8.98 -0.28 20.00
C THR A 181 -9.95 0.85 19.67
N GLY A 182 -10.69 0.72 18.56
CA GLY A 182 -11.66 1.70 18.12
C GLY A 182 -12.79 1.08 17.29
N PRO A 183 -13.82 1.87 16.93
CA PRO A 183 -14.94 1.37 16.16
C PRO A 183 -14.47 0.97 14.77
N ASP A 184 -14.66 -0.30 14.42
CA ASP A 184 -14.25 -0.89 13.14
C ASP A 184 -14.53 0.05 11.93
N PRO A 185 -13.49 0.60 11.29
CA PRO A 185 -13.65 1.54 10.18
C PRO A 185 -14.19 0.86 8.91
N THR A 186 -14.21 -0.48 8.84
CA THR A 186 -14.82 -1.26 7.77
C THR A 186 -16.28 -1.62 8.04
N LYS A 187 -16.77 -1.44 9.28
CA LYS A 187 -18.20 -1.56 9.67
C LYS A 187 -18.98 -0.23 9.56
N GLN A 188 -18.42 0.81 8.93
CA GLN A 188 -19.21 1.99 8.56
C GLN A 188 -19.90 1.73 7.21
N SER A 189 -21.18 1.33 7.33
CA SER A 189 -22.30 1.28 6.36
C SER A 189 -22.03 1.62 4.90
#